data_AF-A0A9P1NH85-F1
#
_entry.id   AF-A0A9P1NH85-F1
#
_cell.length_a   1.000
_cell.length_b   1.000
_cell.length_c   1.000
_cell.angle_alpha   90.00
_cell.angle_beta   90.00
_cell.angle_gamma   90.00
#
_symmetry.space_group_name_H-M   'P 1'
#
loop_
_entity.id
_entity.type
_entity.pdbx_description
1 polymer ?
#
loop_
_entity_poly.entity_id
_entity_poly.type
_entity_poly.pdbx_seq_one_letter_code
_entity_poly.pdbx_strand_id
1 'polypeptide(L)' 'MTWYLRIKNLYDAGLWTKKQVHDTVGAGRITPEEYEKITGDVYDPNKPPIEEPPEETGGQEA' A
#
# COMPACT_ATOMS: atom_id res chain seq x y z
N MET A 1 15.57 1.83 -12.63
CA MET A 1 14.30 2.31 -12.05
C MET A 1 14.35 2.08 -10.56
N THR A 2 13.96 3.07 -9.75
CA THR A 2 13.89 2.92 -8.29
C THR A 2 12.62 2.15 -7.91
N TRP A 3 12.66 1.47 -6.77
CA TRP A 3 11.46 0.81 -6.23
C TRP A 3 10.32 1.80 -6.03
N TYR A 4 10.61 3.02 -5.56
CA TYR A 4 9.63 4.10 -5.42
C TYR A 4 8.76 4.31 -6.66
N LEU A 5 9.37 4.55 -7.83
CA LEU A 5 8.63 4.78 -9.08
C LEU A 5 7.73 3.59 -9.43
N ARG A 6 8.19 2.37 -9.19
CA ARG A 6 7.41 1.16 -9.46
C ARG A 6 6.20 1.06 -8.53
N ILE A 7 6.41 1.25 -7.23
CA ILE A 7 5.35 1.19 -6.21
C ILE A 7 4.34 2.32 -6.44
N LYS A 8 4.83 3.55 -6.72
CA LYS A 8 3.98 4.69 -7.04
C LYS A 8 3.07 4.38 -8.22
N ASN A 9 3.62 3.90 -9.35
CA ASN A 9 2.80 3.55 -10.52
C ASN A 9 1.77 2.45 -10.22
N LEU A 10 2.12 1.45 -9.40
CA LEU A 10 1.20 0.39 -9.01
C LEU A 10 0.06 0.91 -8.12
N TYR A 11 0.38 1.79 -7.17
CA TYR A 11 -0.60 2.43 -6.29
C TYR A 11 -1.51 3.40 -7.06
N ASP A 12 -0.93 4.23 -7.94
CA ASP A 12 -1.64 5.17 -8.82
C ASP A 12 -2.58 4.45 -9.80
N ALA A 13 -2.17 3.27 -10.27
CA ALA A 13 -2.99 2.39 -11.08
C ALA A 13 -4.07 1.61 -10.29
N GLY A 14 -4.15 1.78 -8.96
CA GLY A 14 -5.07 1.05 -8.09
C GLY A 14 -4.79 -0.45 -7.97
N LEU A 15 -3.62 -0.91 -8.44
CA LEU A 15 -3.21 -2.31 -8.36
C LEU A 15 -2.67 -2.66 -6.96
N TRP A 16 -2.25 -1.65 -6.21
CA TRP A 16 -1.66 -1.79 -4.89
C TRP A 16 -2.43 -0.98 -3.86
N THR A 17 -2.68 -1.59 -2.71
CA THR A 17 -3.25 -0.94 -1.53
C THR A 17 -2.15 -0.33 -0.67
N LYS A 18 -2.48 0.63 0.20
CA LYS A 18 -1.55 1.21 1.20
C LYS A 18 -0.88 0.11 2.02
N LYS A 19 -1.58 -0.96 2.38
CA LYS A 19 -0.98 -2.13 3.07
C LYS A 19 0.16 -2.76 2.27
N GLN A 20 0.01 -2.91 0.96
CA GLN A 20 1.09 -3.46 0.11
C GLN A 20 2.27 -2.49 0.02
N VAL A 21 2.00 -1.18 -0.07
CA VAL A 21 3.05 -0.15 -0.01
C VAL A 21 3.77 -0.21 1.35
N HIS A 22 3.03 -0.36 2.45
CA HIS A 22 3.55 -0.48 3.81
C HIS A 22 4.50 -1.68 3.97
N ASP A 23 4.09 -2.85 3.49
CA ASP A 23 4.92 -4.07 3.52
C ASP A 23 6.26 -3.87 2.81
N THR A 24 6.28 -3.11 1.72
CA THR A 24 7.53 -2.81 1.01
C THR A 24 8.48 -1.88 1.73
N VAL A 25 7.98 -1.04 2.64
CA VAL A 25 8.83 -0.28 3.57
C VAL A 25 9.47 -1.25 4.57
N GLY A 26 8.69 -2.17 5.14
CA GLY A 26 9.20 -3.22 6.04
C GLY A 26 10.25 -4.12 5.39
N ALA A 27 10.11 -4.38 4.08
CA ALA A 27 11.08 -5.11 3.29
C ALA A 27 12.32 -4.29 2.85
N GLY A 28 12.40 -3.01 3.22
CA GLY A 28 13.52 -2.12 2.88
C GLY A 28 13.59 -1.75 1.40
N ARG A 29 12.50 -1.86 0.63
CA ARG A 29 12.45 -1.48 -0.79
C ARG A 29 12.26 0.03 -0.96
N ILE A 30 11.48 0.64 -0.08
CA ILE A 30 11.23 2.08 -0.02
C ILE A 30 11.39 2.56 1.43
N THR A 31 11.53 3.87 1.63
CA THR A 31 11.60 4.48 2.96
C THR A 31 10.19 4.89 3.43
N PRO A 32 9.99 5.12 4.75
CA PRO A 32 8.75 5.69 5.28
C PRO A 32 8.36 7.01 4.60
N GLU A 33 9.32 7.89 4.33
CA GLU A 33 9.05 9.16 3.61
C GLU A 33 8.49 8.93 2.20
N GLU A 34 8.94 7.88 1.52
CA GLU A 34 8.45 7.53 0.20
C GLU A 34 7.06 6.89 0.27
N TYR A 35 6.76 6.12 1.32
CA TYR A 35 5.41 5.64 1.61
C TYR A 35 4.43 6.81 1.83
N GLU A 36 4.84 7.82 2.60
CA GLU A 36 4.06 9.04 2.82
C GLU A 36 3.81 9.79 1.50
N LYS A 37 4.78 9.86 0.60
CA LYS A 37 4.60 10.46 -0.73
C LYS A 37 3.69 9.67 -1.66
N ILE A 38 3.67 8.34 -1.53
CA ILE A 38 2.84 7.47 -2.38
C ILE A 38 1.39 7.47 -1.88
N THR A 39 1.21 7.26 -0.58
CA THR A 39 -0.11 7.01 0.02
C THR A 39 -0.76 8.26 0.58
N GLY A 40 0.03 9.27 0.95
CA GLY A 40 -0.42 10.45 1.71
C GLY A 40 -0.57 10.20 3.21
N ASP A 41 -0.35 8.96 3.68
CA ASP A 41 -0.48 8.58 5.09
C ASP A 41 0.89 8.44 5.76
N VAL A 42 0.96 8.80 7.04
CA VAL A 42 2.14 8.59 7.88
C VAL A 42 2.44 7.10 7.98
N TYR A 43 3.68 6.70 7.70
CA TYR A 43 4.09 5.32 7.87
C TYR A 43 4.19 4.97 9.36
N ASP A 44 3.44 3.96 9.80
CA ASP A 44 3.51 3.43 11.15
C ASP A 44 3.87 1.93 11.14
N PRO A 45 5.07 1.53 11.59
CA PRO A 45 5.50 0.13 11.50
C PRO A 45 4.70 -0.83 12.40
N ASN A 46 4.04 -0.32 13.44
CA ASN A 46 3.25 -1.13 14.38
C ASN A 46 1.76 -1.13 14.04
N LYS A 47 1.32 -0.16 13.23
CA LYS A 47 -0.06 0.00 12.81
C LYS A 47 -0.15 -0.06 11.29
N PRO A 48 -0.45 -1.24 10.71
CA PRO A 48 -0.73 -1.30 9.28
C PRO A 48 -1.90 -0.36 8.95
N PRO A 49 -1.88 0.33 7.81
CA PRO A 49 -3.00 1.15 7.37
C PRO A 49 -4.24 0.27 7.31
N ILE A 50 -5.26 0.65 8.09
CA ILE A 50 -6.58 0.03 8.07
C ILE A 50 -7.26 0.58 6.82
N GLU A 51 -6.94 0.00 5.68
CA GLU A 51 -7.80 0.16 4.52
C GLU A 51 -9.00 -0.71 4.80
N GLU A 52 -10.14 -0.05 5.03
CA GLU A 52 -11.43 -0.70 4.92
C GLU A 52 -11.38 -1.47 3.59
N PRO A 53 -11.44 -2.82 3.62
CA PRO A 53 -11.46 -3.56 2.37
C PRO A 53 -12.61 -2.96 1.54
N PRO A 54 -12.46 -2.81 0.21
CA PRO A 54 -13.66 -2.63 -0.59
C PRO A 54 -14.57 -3.76 -0.15
N GLU A 55 -15.73 -3.40 0.38
CA GLU A 55 -16.72 -4.34 0.85
C GLU A 55 -16.94 -5.34 -0.29
N GLU A 56 -16.25 -6.49 -0.23
CA GLU A 56 -16.60 -7.66 -1.00
C GLU A 56 -17.89 -8.13 -0.36
N THR A 57 -18.96 -7.43 -0.75
CA THR A 57 -20.31 -7.95 -0.81
C THR A 57 -20.20 -9.44 -1.12
N GLY A 58 -20.74 -10.22 -0.19
CA GLY A 58 -20.75 -11.66 -0.27
C GLY A 58 -21.14 -12.14 -1.66
N GLY A 59 -20.28 -12.97 -2.23
CA GLY A 59 -20.61 -13.88 -3.30
C GLY A 59 -20.22 -15.28 -2.85
N GLN A 60 -21.01 -15.84 -1.93
CA GLN A 60 -21.25 -17.29 -1.95
C GLN A 60 -21.98 -17.63 -3.27
N GLU A 61 -22.13 -18.94 -3.52
CA GLU A 61 -22.87 -19.60 -4.62
C GLU A 61 -21.95 -20.01 -5.80
N ALA A 62 -21.80 -21.29 -6.17
CA ALA A 62 -22.59 -22.51 -5.92
C ALA A 62 -21.72 -23.77 -5.89
#